data_AF-A0A0P7YSC7-F1
#
_entry.id   AF-A0A0P7YSC7-F1
#
_cell.length_a   1.000
_cell.length_b   1.000
_cell.length_c   1.000
_cell.angle_alpha   90.00
_cell.angle_beta   90.00
_cell.angle_gamma   90.00
#
_symmetry.space_group_name_H-M   'P 1'
#
loop_
_entity.id
_entity.type
_entity.pdbx_description
1 polymer ?
#
loop_
_entity_poly.entity_id
_entity_poly.type
_entity_poly.pdbx_seq_one_letter_code
_entity_poly.pdbx_strand_id
1 'polypeptide(L)'
;MAATKTAPAGHGRPGEAVPGDEPAAATPDLARGSDRHLPPGAPGGIEDPFDPANTPADMPADPTTVGPPEEGLSESLTEELAALIDDGRTYVGAEINFQKTRASLAGKHAGIALGLAVVAVVVLHVAVLAFAVGLVMALAPLVTIWGSIAIVVGTLLGVTGLLGWQAARHGQRIGEIFSAGDASSPPARVPGTAPEEEI
;
A
#
# COMPACT_ATOMS: atom_id res chain seq x y z
N MET A 1 40.81 24.18 -56.44
CA MET A 1 41.26 22.78 -56.29
C MET A 1 41.02 22.40 -54.83
N ALA A 2 39.93 21.71 -54.47
CA ALA A 2 39.73 20.25 -54.57
C ALA A 2 40.83 19.49 -53.79
N ALA A 3 40.59 18.51 -52.92
CA ALA A 3 39.41 17.78 -52.49
C ALA A 3 39.84 16.91 -51.27
N THR A 4 38.86 16.54 -50.44
CA THR A 4 38.65 15.21 -49.86
C THR A 4 39.83 14.45 -49.22
N LYS A 5 39.75 14.24 -47.89
CA LYS A 5 40.45 13.14 -47.22
C LYS A 5 39.46 12.03 -46.88
N THR A 6 39.38 11.06 -47.78
CA THR A 6 38.67 9.79 -47.66
C THR A 6 39.50 8.76 -46.88
N ALA A 7 38.84 7.99 -46.02
CA ALA A 7 39.32 6.68 -45.57
C ALA A 7 39.37 5.67 -46.74
N PRO A 8 40.13 4.58 -46.63
CA PRO A 8 39.43 3.29 -46.48
C PRO A 8 40.15 2.19 -45.64
N ALA A 9 39.32 1.26 -45.16
CA ALA A 9 39.47 -0.19 -44.95
C ALA A 9 40.89 -0.79 -44.91
N GLY A 10 41.30 -1.60 -43.93
CA GLY A 10 40.58 -2.70 -43.29
C GLY A 10 41.07 -4.03 -43.87
N HIS A 11 41.78 -4.86 -43.10
CA HIS A 11 41.84 -6.33 -43.28
C HIS A 11 42.55 -6.99 -42.09
N GLY A 12 41.80 -7.82 -41.37
CA GLY A 12 42.29 -8.67 -40.28
C GLY A 12 41.14 -9.51 -39.73
N ARG A 13 40.85 -10.64 -40.39
CA ARG A 13 40.08 -11.76 -39.82
C ARG A 13 41.06 -12.75 -39.16
N PRO A 14 40.61 -13.90 -38.62
CA PRO A 14 39.75 -14.12 -37.47
C PRO A 14 40.51 -15.01 -36.45
N GLY A 15 40.75 -14.52 -35.23
CA GLY A 15 41.34 -15.31 -34.15
C GLY A 15 40.26 -15.98 -33.33
N GLU A 16 40.29 -17.31 -33.29
CA GLU A 16 39.46 -18.22 -32.53
C GLU A 16 39.17 -17.77 -31.09
N ALA A 17 37.89 -17.65 -30.75
CA ALA A 17 37.44 -17.68 -29.37
C ALA A 17 36.98 -19.11 -29.05
N VAL A 18 37.69 -19.68 -28.09
CA VAL A 18 37.56 -21.01 -27.50
C VAL A 18 36.11 -21.29 -27.07
N PRO A 19 35.53 -22.46 -27.44
CA PRO A 19 34.24 -22.91 -26.93
C PRO A 19 34.47 -23.71 -25.64
N GLY A 20 33.91 -23.22 -24.53
CA GLY A 20 33.96 -23.92 -23.25
C GLY A 20 33.73 -22.95 -22.12
N ASP A 21 32.46 -22.77 -21.76
CA ASP A 21 31.94 -22.56 -20.40
C ASP A 21 30.54 -21.95 -20.52
N GLU A 22 29.57 -22.80 -20.91
CA GLU A 22 28.16 -22.56 -20.61
C GLU A 22 27.91 -22.96 -19.15
N PRO A 23 27.54 -22.04 -18.24
CA PRO A 23 26.85 -22.43 -17.02
C PRO A 23 25.42 -22.81 -17.40
N ALA A 24 25.21 -24.11 -17.57
CA ALA A 24 23.91 -24.72 -17.75
C ALA A 24 22.93 -24.25 -16.67
N ALA A 25 21.78 -23.76 -17.14
CA ALA A 25 20.63 -23.43 -16.34
C ALA A 25 20.22 -24.67 -15.51
N ALA A 26 20.34 -24.56 -14.19
CA ALA A 26 19.83 -25.54 -13.25
C ALA A 26 18.29 -25.54 -13.27
N THR A 27 17.71 -26.52 -13.95
CA THR A 27 16.31 -26.93 -13.77
C THR A 27 16.10 -27.47 -12.35
N PRO A 28 15.11 -26.99 -11.58
CA PRO A 28 14.75 -27.65 -10.33
C PRO A 28 14.03 -28.97 -10.61
N ASP A 29 14.71 -30.07 -10.27
CA ASP A 29 14.24 -31.46 -10.25
C ASP A 29 13.14 -31.65 -9.20
N LEU A 30 11.88 -31.56 -9.63
CA LEU A 30 10.68 -31.85 -8.84
C LEU A 30 10.42 -33.37 -8.78
N ALA A 31 11.34 -34.14 -8.21
CA ALA A 31 11.13 -35.58 -8.02
C ALA A 31 11.97 -36.18 -6.88
N ARG A 32 11.83 -35.66 -5.65
CA ARG A 32 12.35 -36.37 -4.47
C ARG A 32 11.60 -35.96 -3.20
N GLY A 33 10.62 -36.77 -2.80
CA GLY A 33 9.84 -36.51 -1.58
C GLY A 33 8.86 -37.61 -1.23
N SER A 34 9.23 -38.87 -1.45
CA SER A 34 8.38 -40.02 -1.14
C SER A 34 9.21 -41.14 -0.51
N ASP A 35 9.84 -40.85 0.63
CA ASP A 35 10.43 -41.84 1.53
C ASP A 35 10.42 -41.28 2.96
N ARG A 36 9.25 -41.27 3.60
CA ARG A 36 9.18 -41.16 5.07
C ARG A 36 9.29 -42.55 5.64
N HIS A 37 10.49 -42.90 6.04
CA HIS A 37 10.78 -44.07 6.86
C HIS A 37 10.11 -43.86 8.23
N LEU A 38 9.01 -44.57 8.51
CA LEU A 38 8.44 -44.65 9.86
C LEU A 38 9.33 -45.60 10.69
N PRO A 39 9.81 -45.21 11.89
CA PRO A 39 10.45 -46.16 12.78
C PRO A 39 9.41 -47.15 13.34
N PRO A 40 9.66 -48.47 13.31
CA PRO A 40 8.82 -49.45 13.99
C PRO A 40 9.16 -49.48 15.48
N GLY A 41 8.23 -49.07 16.34
CA GLY A 41 8.28 -49.33 17.78
C GLY A 41 8.31 -48.11 18.69
N ALA A 42 7.19 -47.39 18.76
CA ALA A 42 6.89 -46.53 19.92
C ALA A 42 5.75 -47.16 20.73
N PRO A 43 6.03 -47.85 21.86
CA PRO A 43 5.00 -48.22 22.82
C PRO A 43 4.70 -46.99 23.68
N GLY A 44 3.60 -46.31 23.39
CA GLY A 44 3.10 -45.19 24.19
C GLY A 44 1.69 -44.92 23.77
N GLY A 45 0.74 -45.44 24.56
CA GLY A 45 -0.69 -45.25 24.33
C GLY A 45 -1.03 -43.77 24.21
N ILE A 46 -1.93 -43.47 23.29
CA ILE A 46 -2.70 -42.23 23.37
C ILE A 46 -3.51 -42.37 24.66
N GLU A 47 -3.08 -41.71 25.73
CA GLU A 47 -3.90 -41.53 26.91
C GLU A 47 -5.12 -40.69 26.45
N ASP A 48 -6.26 -41.37 26.29
CA ASP A 48 -7.52 -40.73 26.00
C ASP A 48 -7.85 -39.82 27.19
N PRO A 49 -8.00 -38.48 27.01
CA PRO A 49 -8.34 -37.57 28.10
C PRO A 49 -9.66 -37.89 28.80
N PHE A 50 -10.42 -38.85 28.28
CA PHE A 50 -11.74 -39.27 28.76
C PHE A 50 -11.79 -40.72 29.26
N ASP A 51 -10.69 -41.29 29.77
CA ASP A 51 -10.76 -42.57 30.49
C ASP A 51 -11.61 -42.43 31.78
N PRO A 52 -12.81 -43.05 31.86
CA PRO A 52 -13.66 -42.95 33.05
C PRO A 52 -13.06 -43.63 34.28
N ALA A 53 -12.03 -44.47 34.12
CA ALA A 53 -11.38 -45.17 35.21
C ALA A 53 -10.34 -44.34 35.99
N ASN A 54 -9.96 -43.14 35.52
CA ASN A 54 -9.08 -42.24 36.25
C ASN A 54 -9.81 -40.97 36.73
N THR A 55 -11.02 -41.15 37.27
CA THR A 55 -11.73 -40.12 38.01
C THR A 55 -11.24 -40.16 39.47
N PRO A 56 -10.63 -39.10 40.03
CA PRO A 56 -10.48 -39.00 41.48
C PRO A 56 -11.86 -38.98 42.12
N ALA A 57 -12.31 -40.15 42.57
CA ALA A 57 -13.45 -40.30 43.44
C ALA A 57 -13.07 -39.70 44.80
N ASP A 58 -13.47 -38.46 45.04
CA ASP A 58 -13.95 -37.93 46.32
C ASP A 58 -14.00 -36.40 46.25
N MET A 59 -15.10 -35.88 45.70
CA MET A 59 -15.58 -34.55 46.08
C MET A 59 -16.72 -34.78 47.09
N PRO A 60 -16.54 -34.43 48.38
CA PRO A 60 -17.68 -34.36 49.28
C PRO A 60 -18.62 -33.26 48.76
N ALA A 61 -19.80 -33.68 48.31
CA ALA A 61 -20.91 -32.78 48.08
C ALA A 61 -21.30 -32.15 49.41
N ASP A 62 -20.86 -30.93 49.65
CA ASP A 62 -21.43 -30.06 50.68
C ASP A 62 -22.60 -29.29 50.04
N PRO A 63 -23.87 -29.57 50.40
CA PRO A 63 -25.02 -28.83 49.88
C PRO A 63 -25.22 -27.48 50.60
N THR A 64 -24.25 -27.00 51.37
CA THR A 64 -24.42 -25.82 52.23
C THR A 64 -23.22 -24.89 52.24
N THR A 65 -22.97 -24.20 51.13
CA THR A 65 -22.27 -22.90 51.19
C THR A 65 -23.07 -21.84 50.43
N VAL A 66 -24.16 -21.40 51.05
CA VAL A 66 -24.69 -20.05 50.82
C VAL A 66 -23.80 -19.13 51.65
N GLY A 67 -22.72 -18.64 51.04
CA GLY A 67 -21.91 -17.55 51.59
C GLY A 67 -22.70 -16.24 51.61
N PRO A 68 -22.28 -15.23 52.40
CA PRO A 68 -22.99 -13.96 52.52
C PRO A 68 -23.27 -13.29 51.16
N PRO A 69 -24.38 -12.53 51.03
CA PRO A 69 -24.88 -12.06 49.76
C PRO A 69 -23.98 -10.98 49.16
N GLU A 70 -23.83 -11.03 47.83
CA GLU A 70 -23.52 -9.88 46.95
C GLU A 70 -22.05 -9.44 46.78
N GLU A 71 -21.10 -9.68 47.70
CA GLU A 71 -19.72 -9.15 47.52
C GLU A 71 -18.80 -9.98 46.61
N GLY A 72 -18.88 -11.32 46.64
CA GLY A 72 -18.03 -12.20 45.80
C GLY A 72 -18.43 -12.29 44.33
N LEU A 73 -19.70 -12.02 44.01
CA LEU A 73 -20.20 -11.99 42.63
C LEU A 73 -19.75 -10.73 41.90
N SER A 74 -19.72 -9.58 42.58
CA SER A 74 -19.20 -8.34 42.01
C SER A 74 -17.71 -8.44 41.69
N GLU A 75 -16.92 -9.12 42.51
CA GLU A 75 -15.48 -9.31 42.32
C GLU A 75 -15.19 -10.27 41.17
N SER A 76 -15.93 -11.39 41.07
CA SER A 76 -15.85 -12.33 39.94
C SER A 76 -16.21 -11.68 38.60
N LEU A 77 -17.25 -10.85 38.55
CA LEU A 77 -17.65 -10.15 37.31
C LEU A 77 -16.67 -9.03 36.94
N THR A 78 -16.03 -8.40 37.92
CA THR A 78 -14.98 -7.41 37.65
C THR A 78 -13.69 -8.08 37.19
N GLU A 79 -13.34 -9.26 37.71
CA GLU A 79 -12.23 -10.07 37.18
C GLU A 79 -12.52 -10.60 35.76
N GLU A 80 -13.74 -11.05 35.49
CA GLU A 80 -14.14 -11.53 34.17
C GLU A 80 -14.18 -10.37 33.15
N LEU A 81 -14.63 -9.18 33.57
CA LEU A 81 -14.54 -7.96 32.76
C LEU A 81 -13.09 -7.52 32.54
N ALA A 82 -12.24 -7.62 33.56
CA ALA A 82 -10.82 -7.30 33.43
C ALA A 82 -10.12 -8.25 32.44
N ALA A 83 -10.44 -9.55 32.50
CA ALA A 83 -9.96 -10.54 31.54
C ALA A 83 -10.47 -10.25 30.12
N LEU A 84 -11.75 -9.90 29.96
CA LEU A 84 -12.33 -9.52 28.67
C LEU A 84 -11.73 -8.23 28.09
N ILE A 85 -11.39 -7.27 28.95
CA ILE A 85 -10.69 -6.03 28.58
C ILE A 85 -9.26 -6.34 28.14
N ASP A 86 -8.57 -7.24 28.84
CA ASP A 86 -7.19 -7.62 28.50
C ASP A 86 -7.13 -8.42 27.18
N ASP A 87 -8.09 -9.34 26.98
CA ASP A 87 -8.28 -10.05 25.72
C ASP A 87 -8.65 -9.08 24.58
N GLY A 88 -9.55 -8.12 24.84
CA GLY A 88 -9.94 -7.08 23.89
C GLY A 88 -8.78 -6.17 23.49
N ARG A 89 -7.90 -5.82 24.44
CA ARG A 89 -6.69 -5.03 24.18
C ARG A 89 -5.71 -5.77 23.28
N THR A 90 -5.54 -7.07 23.52
CA THR A 90 -4.68 -7.94 22.70
C THR A 90 -5.24 -8.08 21.28
N TYR A 91 -6.57 -8.24 21.15
CA TYR A 91 -7.25 -8.30 19.85
C TYR A 91 -7.14 -6.99 19.05
N VAL A 92 -7.35 -5.84 19.70
CA VAL A 92 -7.19 -4.51 19.08
C VAL A 92 -5.74 -4.27 18.68
N GLY A 93 -4.77 -4.69 19.49
CA GLY A 93 -3.35 -4.62 19.16
C GLY A 93 -2.98 -5.41 17.89
N ALA A 94 -3.63 -6.56 17.68
CA ALA A 94 -3.44 -7.37 16.48
C ALA A 94 -4.02 -6.70 15.22
N GLU A 95 -5.22 -6.13 15.28
CA GLU A 95 -5.84 -5.46 14.13
C GLU A 95 -5.11 -4.16 13.75
N ILE A 96 -4.64 -3.40 14.74
CA ILE A 96 -3.81 -2.20 14.52
C ILE A 96 -2.51 -2.58 13.81
N ASN A 97 -1.84 -3.68 14.20
CA ASN A 97 -0.63 -4.14 13.51
C ASN A 97 -0.92 -4.65 12.08
N PHE A 98 -2.11 -5.20 11.83
CA PHE A 98 -2.54 -5.62 10.51
C PHE A 98 -2.79 -4.43 9.58
N GLN A 99 -3.43 -3.37 10.09
CA GLN A 99 -3.65 -2.13 9.36
C GLN A 99 -2.35 -1.33 9.18
N LYS A 100 -1.45 -1.34 10.17
CA LYS A 100 -0.11 -0.74 10.08
C LYS A 100 0.74 -1.41 9.01
N THR A 101 0.61 -2.72 8.82
CA THR A 101 1.31 -3.44 7.76
C THR A 101 0.76 -3.09 6.38
N ARG A 102 -0.57 -3.01 6.22
CA ARG A 102 -1.19 -2.53 4.96
C ARG A 102 -0.84 -1.07 4.66
N ALA A 103 -0.86 -0.19 5.65
CA ALA A 103 -0.49 1.21 5.51
C ALA A 103 1.02 1.39 5.20
N SER A 104 1.90 0.59 5.81
CA SER A 104 3.34 0.62 5.57
C SER A 104 3.70 0.14 4.16
N LEU A 105 3.07 -0.94 3.68
CA LEU A 105 3.28 -1.44 2.33
C LEU A 105 2.71 -0.47 1.28
N ALA A 106 1.53 0.10 1.51
CA ALA A 106 0.96 1.14 0.66
C ALA A 106 1.81 2.42 0.67
N GLY A 107 2.36 2.82 1.83
CA GLY A 107 3.20 4.00 1.97
C GLY A 107 4.54 3.91 1.24
N LYS A 108 5.20 2.74 1.27
CA LYS A 108 6.45 2.51 0.52
C LYS A 108 6.22 2.61 -0.99
N HIS A 109 5.15 1.97 -1.49
CA HIS A 109 4.80 2.03 -2.91
C HIS A 109 4.34 3.44 -3.30
N ALA A 110 3.62 4.16 -2.44
CA ALA A 110 3.25 5.55 -2.66
C ALA A 110 4.49 6.47 -2.75
N GLY A 111 5.51 6.25 -1.92
CA GLY A 111 6.76 7.01 -1.99
C GLY A 111 7.52 6.78 -3.29
N ILE A 112 7.67 5.52 -3.73
CA ILE A 112 8.30 5.18 -5.02
C ILE A 112 7.47 5.74 -6.18
N ALA A 113 6.14 5.59 -6.14
CA ALA A 113 5.23 6.12 -7.15
C ALA A 113 5.32 7.65 -7.25
N LEU A 114 5.42 8.36 -6.12
CA LEU A 114 5.62 9.81 -6.09
C LEU A 114 6.98 10.19 -6.68
N GLY A 115 8.05 9.48 -6.30
CA GLY A 115 9.38 9.70 -6.88
C GLY A 115 9.40 9.51 -8.39
N LEU A 116 8.80 8.41 -8.88
CA LEU A 116 8.66 8.14 -10.31
C LEU A 116 7.77 9.19 -11.00
N ALA A 117 6.70 9.65 -10.36
CA ALA A 117 5.84 10.70 -10.90
C ALA A 117 6.61 12.02 -11.06
N VAL A 118 7.44 12.40 -10.09
CA VAL A 118 8.29 13.59 -10.18
C VAL A 118 9.27 13.45 -11.35
N VAL A 119 9.98 12.31 -11.45
CA VAL A 119 10.90 12.06 -12.57
C VAL A 119 10.17 12.09 -13.91
N ALA A 120 8.99 11.46 -14.00
CA ALA A 120 8.18 11.46 -15.20
C ALA A 120 7.74 12.88 -15.61
N VAL A 121 7.34 13.72 -14.66
CA VAL A 121 6.98 15.13 -14.92
C VAL A 121 8.19 15.92 -15.42
N VAL A 122 9.37 15.74 -14.83
CA VAL A 122 10.60 16.41 -15.28
C VAL A 122 10.98 15.96 -16.69
N VAL A 123 10.96 14.66 -16.97
CA VAL A 123 11.25 14.11 -18.31
C VAL A 123 10.22 14.60 -19.33
N LEU A 124 8.94 14.58 -18.98
CA LEU A 124 7.86 15.11 -19.81
C LEU A 124 8.08 16.60 -20.12
N HIS A 125 8.53 17.38 -19.14
CA HIS A 125 8.82 18.79 -19.35
C HIS A 125 9.96 18.99 -20.38
N VAL A 126 11.06 18.25 -20.24
CA VAL A 126 12.16 18.28 -21.22
C VAL A 126 11.67 17.84 -22.61
N ALA A 127 10.80 16.83 -22.68
CA ALA A 127 10.20 16.38 -23.93
C ALA A 127 9.35 17.46 -24.59
N VAL A 128 8.55 18.21 -23.81
CA VAL A 128 7.75 19.35 -24.33
C VAL A 128 8.67 20.45 -24.89
N LEU A 129 9.80 20.74 -24.25
CA LEU A 129 10.78 21.70 -24.75
C LEU A 129 11.40 21.23 -26.08
N ALA A 130 11.83 19.97 -26.16
CA ALA A 130 12.38 19.40 -27.39
C ALA A 130 11.34 19.35 -28.51
N PHE A 131 10.10 19.01 -28.18
CA PHE A 131 8.97 19.02 -29.11
C PHE A 131 8.72 20.42 -29.66
N ALA A 132 8.75 21.46 -28.83
CA ALA A 132 8.60 22.84 -29.26
C ALA A 132 9.68 23.24 -30.29
N VAL A 133 10.96 22.89 -30.03
CA VAL A 133 12.06 23.14 -30.97
C VAL A 133 11.85 22.38 -32.28
N GLY A 134 11.48 21.09 -32.21
CA GLY A 134 11.20 20.28 -33.38
C GLY A 134 10.03 20.83 -34.22
N LEU A 135 8.97 21.29 -33.57
CA LEU A 135 7.78 21.83 -34.24
C LEU A 135 8.09 23.15 -34.94
N VAL A 136 8.89 24.04 -34.32
CA VAL A 136 9.38 25.26 -34.97
C VAL A 136 10.22 24.92 -36.19
N MET A 137 11.15 23.96 -36.08
CA MET A 137 12.03 23.59 -37.21
C MET A 137 11.24 22.95 -38.37
N ALA A 138 10.18 22.21 -38.06
CA ALA A 138 9.29 21.61 -39.06
C ALA A 138 8.36 22.64 -39.74
N LEU A 139 7.86 23.62 -39.01
CA LEU A 139 6.92 24.64 -39.54
C LEU A 139 7.62 25.82 -40.22
N ALA A 140 8.87 26.12 -39.84
CA ALA A 140 9.64 27.23 -40.40
C ALA A 140 9.62 27.31 -41.94
N PRO A 141 9.80 26.20 -42.69
CA PRO A 141 9.73 26.25 -44.16
C PRO A 141 8.32 26.47 -44.74
N LEU A 142 7.24 26.27 -43.97
CA LEU A 142 5.87 26.41 -44.46
C LEU A 142 5.28 27.81 -44.19
N VAL A 143 5.48 28.35 -42.98
CA VAL A 143 4.76 29.54 -42.49
C VAL A 143 5.68 30.67 -42.02
N THR A 144 6.99 30.57 -42.32
CA THR A 144 8.05 31.46 -41.83
C THR A 144 8.31 31.33 -40.32
N ILE A 145 9.44 31.89 -39.86
CA ILE A 145 9.90 31.82 -38.47
C ILE A 145 8.86 32.45 -37.51
N TRP A 146 8.37 33.63 -37.85
CA TRP A 146 7.40 34.36 -37.02
C TRP A 146 6.06 33.62 -36.91
N GLY A 147 5.56 33.08 -38.03
CA GLY A 147 4.32 32.30 -38.05
C GLY A 147 4.45 31.02 -37.22
N SER A 148 5.60 30.35 -37.30
CA SER A 148 5.86 29.11 -36.54
C SER A 148 5.83 29.36 -35.04
N ILE A 149 6.51 30.40 -34.56
CA ILE A 149 6.55 30.74 -33.13
C ILE A 149 5.13 31.05 -32.63
N ALA A 150 4.36 31.86 -33.37
CA ALA A 150 3.00 32.23 -32.99
C ALA A 150 2.07 31.01 -32.87
N ILE A 151 2.14 30.07 -33.83
CA ILE A 151 1.32 28.85 -33.82
C ILE A 151 1.70 27.92 -32.67
N VAL A 152 3.00 27.68 -32.47
CA VAL A 152 3.49 26.77 -31.42
C VAL A 152 3.12 27.30 -30.04
N VAL A 153 3.44 28.57 -29.76
CA VAL A 153 3.12 29.21 -28.48
C VAL A 153 1.61 29.27 -28.27
N GLY A 154 0.85 29.66 -29.30
CA GLY A 154 -0.62 29.69 -29.23
C GLY A 154 -1.22 28.32 -28.91
N THR A 155 -0.71 27.25 -29.52
CA THR A 155 -1.18 25.88 -29.28
C THR A 155 -0.85 25.41 -27.86
N LEU A 156 0.39 25.61 -27.40
CA LEU A 156 0.80 25.21 -26.04
C LEU A 156 0.03 25.98 -24.97
N LEU A 157 -0.18 27.29 -25.15
CA LEU A 157 -1.00 28.09 -24.24
C LEU A 157 -2.47 27.69 -24.26
N GLY A 158 -3.03 27.40 -25.44
CA GLY A 158 -4.41 26.92 -25.58
C GLY A 158 -4.63 25.60 -24.84
N VAL A 159 -3.73 24.63 -25.04
CA VAL A 159 -3.78 23.33 -24.35
C VAL A 159 -3.61 23.51 -22.83
N THR A 160 -2.62 24.31 -22.39
CA THR A 160 -2.38 24.57 -20.97
C THR A 160 -3.58 25.24 -20.31
N GLY A 161 -4.17 26.24 -20.95
CA GLY A 161 -5.38 26.91 -20.48
C GLY A 161 -6.57 25.96 -20.38
N LEU A 162 -6.76 25.09 -21.38
CA LEU A 162 -7.82 24.08 -21.38
C LEU A 162 -7.65 23.07 -20.24
N LEU A 163 -6.43 22.55 -20.04
CA LEU A 163 -6.12 21.63 -18.95
C LEU A 163 -6.32 22.28 -17.57
N GLY A 164 -5.83 23.52 -17.40
CA GLY A 164 -6.03 24.28 -16.16
C GLY A 164 -7.50 24.54 -15.86
N TRP A 165 -8.28 24.86 -16.88
CA TRP A 165 -9.73 25.05 -16.74
C TRP A 165 -10.47 23.76 -16.39
N GLN A 166 -10.11 22.63 -17.03
CA GLN A 166 -10.66 21.32 -16.64
C GLN A 166 -10.28 20.97 -15.19
N ALA A 167 -9.03 21.17 -14.79
CA ALA A 167 -8.58 20.89 -13.43
C ALA A 167 -9.37 21.73 -12.39
N ALA A 168 -9.56 23.02 -12.66
CA ALA A 168 -10.36 23.91 -11.80
C ALA A 168 -11.81 23.42 -11.67
N ARG A 169 -12.43 22.99 -12.76
CA ARG A 169 -13.79 22.42 -12.74
C ARG A 169 -13.90 21.13 -11.92
N HIS A 170 -12.86 20.30 -11.94
CA HIS A 170 -12.85 19.07 -11.13
C HIS A 170 -12.61 19.39 -9.64
N GLY A 171 -11.76 20.36 -9.32
CA GLY A 171 -11.46 20.76 -7.94
C GLY A 171 -12.67 21.33 -7.19
N GLN A 172 -13.54 22.09 -7.88
CA GLN A 172 -14.75 22.65 -7.28
C GLN A 172 -15.71 21.57 -6.75
N ARG A 173 -15.89 20.47 -7.49
CA ARG A 173 -16.74 19.34 -7.08
C ARG A 173 -16.26 18.65 -5.80
N ILE A 174 -14.94 18.61 -5.60
CA ILE A 174 -14.35 18.03 -4.40
C ILE A 174 -14.55 18.98 -3.22
N GLY A 175 -14.39 20.30 -3.43
CA GLY A 175 -14.61 21.32 -2.39
C GLY A 175 -16.05 21.37 -1.85
N GLU A 176 -17.04 21.10 -2.70
CA GLU A 176 -18.46 21.00 -2.30
C GLU A 176 -18.71 19.88 -1.28
N ILE A 177 -18.02 18.74 -1.41
CA ILE A 177 -18.20 17.59 -0.51
C ILE A 177 -17.61 17.88 0.88
N PHE A 178 -16.48 18.57 0.95
CA PHE A 178 -15.87 18.97 2.22
C PHE A 178 -16.65 20.09 2.91
N SER A 179 -17.12 21.08 2.15
CA SER A 179 -17.92 22.20 2.71
C SER A 179 -19.33 21.79 3.14
N ALA A 180 -19.94 20.78 2.50
CA ALA A 180 -21.18 20.17 2.97
C ALA A 180 -21.01 19.44 4.32
N GLY A 181 -19.82 18.90 4.60
CA GLY A 181 -19.49 18.27 5.88
C GLY A 181 -19.41 19.27 7.03
N ASP A 182 -18.74 20.41 6.83
CA ASP A 182 -18.62 21.46 7.85
C ASP A 182 -19.97 22.11 8.20
N ALA A 183 -20.84 22.29 7.19
CA ALA A 183 -22.19 22.84 7.36
C ALA A 183 -23.15 21.92 8.14
N SER A 184 -22.80 20.63 8.29
CA SER A 184 -23.57 19.66 9.07
C SER A 184 -23.13 19.53 10.53
N SER A 185 -22.11 20.28 10.95
CA SER A 185 -21.73 20.39 12.35
C SER A 185 -22.85 21.13 13.13
N PRO A 186 -23.52 20.48 14.08
CA PRO A 186 -24.54 21.13 14.90
C PRO A 186 -23.94 22.38 15.56
N PRO A 187 -24.67 23.51 15.62
CA PRO A 187 -24.16 24.68 16.33
C PRO A 187 -23.75 24.23 17.72
N ALA A 188 -22.50 24.50 18.09
CA ALA A 188 -21.95 24.14 19.39
C ALA A 188 -22.98 24.56 20.46
N ARG A 189 -23.60 23.57 21.11
CA ARG A 189 -24.55 23.81 22.20
C ARG A 189 -23.76 24.60 23.24
N VAL A 190 -23.97 25.90 23.29
CA VAL A 190 -23.45 26.77 24.36
C VAL A 190 -24.04 26.21 25.65
N PRO A 191 -23.23 25.57 26.52
CA PRO A 191 -23.72 25.10 27.80
C PRO A 191 -23.96 26.34 28.66
N GLY A 192 -25.23 26.74 28.83
CA GLY A 192 -25.58 27.88 29.69
C GLY A 192 -26.74 28.78 29.27
N THR A 193 -27.52 28.47 28.23
CA THR A 193 -28.78 29.19 27.94
C THR A 193 -29.98 28.29 28.16
N ALA A 194 -30.20 27.89 29.41
CA ALA A 194 -31.57 27.57 29.81
C ALA A 194 -32.34 28.90 29.84
N PRO A 195 -33.57 28.98 29.32
CA PRO A 195 -34.41 30.14 29.56
C PRO A 195 -34.63 30.24 31.07
N GLU A 196 -34.20 31.34 31.68
CA GLU A 196 -34.58 31.63 33.05
C GLU A 196 -36.12 31.64 33.10
N GLU A 197 -36.65 30.71 33.89
CA GLU A 197 -38.06 30.51 34.15
C GLU A 197 -38.59 31.77 34.84
N GLU A 198 -39.27 32.62 34.07
CA GLU A 198 -39.98 33.82 34.53
C GLU A 198 -41.11 33.41 35.47
N ILE A 199 -40.94 33.69 36.77
CA ILE A 199 -41.96 33.56 37.82
C ILE A 199 -42.61 34.92 38.07
#